data_AF-A0A7C5NKX5-F1
#
_entry.id   AF-A0A7C5NKX5-F1
#
_cell.length_a   1.000
_cell.length_b   1.000
_cell.length_c   1.000
_cell.angle_alpha   90.00
_cell.angle_beta   90.00
_cell.angle_gamma   90.00
#
_symmetry.space_group_name_H-M   'P 1'
#
loop_
_entity.id
_entity.type
_entity.pdbx_description
1 polymer ?
#
loop_
_entity_poly.entity_id
_entity_poly.type
_entity_poly.pdbx_seq_one_letter_code
_entity_poly.pdbx_strand_id
1 'polypeptide(L)'
;LDPGLLIPVLEAYGAGDTAIFFRKFEFSERLPECNIQFSVSFSQSQATKGDIQFIIRNSKYSNVEIKWATGTCSIRYTDFGPEIVMNRLQLWHESGFAEVSFTNYPSMKTLKFSGKSELSPVVLLRLVGVLNEDTAIRDVNFSGETQIIAEGRVDYGNYDNTAFRAKGKVGELMVAKIRFRDLSFDMAMVGTTGIFSKLQTELCGGDIEGRASFGFNKNSPSNIWYSLDCSVVDSSFEKLLKPFVRASSSMKCHGELSGRLKVEGSFGADALQKVTGNGKVSIHNGYLFMLPLFGGLTELLAGVVPGINFVLRQTDANAAFTIRDACIKFSEVVIAGDIFSLHGRGTYSFNDELDFSVQFTIMKEHTFFGKIMQIVLYPVSKFLEFRLTGTLANPHWSGFKLPARIWRAVRSVGR
;
A
#
# COMPACT_ATOMS: atom_id res chain seq x y z
N LEU A 1 -38.33 -11.08 15.71
CA LEU A 1 -37.86 -11.42 17.07
C LEU A 1 -36.46 -10.81 17.19
N ASP A 2 -36.17 -10.05 18.25
CA ASP A 2 -34.78 -9.58 18.50
C ASP A 2 -33.91 -10.80 18.87
N PRO A 3 -32.91 -11.17 18.04
CA PRO A 3 -32.01 -12.28 18.35
C PRO A 3 -31.24 -12.10 19.66
N GLY A 4 -31.10 -10.87 20.17
CA GLY A 4 -30.55 -10.58 21.49
C GLY A 4 -31.35 -11.20 22.62
N LEU A 5 -32.64 -11.44 22.43
CA LEU A 5 -33.50 -12.15 23.40
C LEU A 5 -33.17 -13.65 23.51
N LEU A 6 -32.45 -14.21 22.54
CA LEU A 6 -31.96 -15.58 22.60
C LEU A 6 -30.67 -15.71 23.42
N ILE A 7 -29.94 -14.61 23.64
CA ILE A 7 -28.65 -14.65 24.36
C ILE A 7 -28.80 -15.20 25.78
N PRO A 8 -29.72 -14.70 26.64
CA PRO A 8 -29.86 -15.23 28.00
C PRO A 8 -30.31 -16.69 28.02
N VAL A 9 -31.13 -17.11 27.03
CA VAL A 9 -31.57 -18.49 26.88
C VAL A 9 -30.38 -19.38 26.51
N LEU A 10 -29.61 -19.00 25.49
CA LEU A 10 -28.42 -19.74 25.06
C LEU A 10 -27.39 -19.86 26.18
N GLU A 11 -27.17 -18.79 26.96
CA GLU A 11 -26.27 -18.82 28.11
C GLU A 11 -26.80 -19.74 29.23
N ALA A 12 -28.09 -19.67 29.55
CA ALA A 12 -28.71 -20.53 30.57
C ALA A 12 -28.65 -22.03 30.22
N TYR A 13 -28.62 -22.37 28.93
CA TYR A 13 -28.52 -23.74 28.43
C TYR A 13 -27.08 -24.15 28.04
N GLY A 14 -26.06 -23.39 28.46
CA GLY A 14 -24.64 -23.76 28.26
C GLY A 14 -24.10 -23.56 26.85
N ALA A 15 -24.82 -22.85 25.98
CA ALA A 15 -24.41 -22.51 24.61
C ALA A 15 -23.71 -21.14 24.52
N GLY A 16 -22.76 -20.88 25.44
CA GLY A 16 -22.06 -19.59 25.57
C GLY A 16 -21.32 -19.13 24.30
N ASP A 17 -20.71 -20.05 23.55
CA ASP A 17 -20.03 -19.72 22.28
C ASP A 17 -21.01 -19.24 21.21
N THR A 18 -22.22 -19.82 21.19
CA THR A 18 -23.31 -19.38 20.30
C THR A 18 -23.84 -18.01 20.75
N ALA A 19 -23.91 -17.75 22.06
CA ALA A 19 -24.27 -16.43 22.58
C ALA A 19 -23.25 -15.36 22.18
N ILE A 20 -21.95 -15.66 22.22
CA ILE A 20 -20.88 -14.76 21.74
C ILE A 20 -21.05 -14.41 20.25
N PHE A 21 -21.46 -15.39 19.42
CA PHE A 21 -21.77 -15.13 18.02
C PHE A 21 -22.93 -14.13 17.85
N PHE A 22 -24.04 -14.31 18.58
CA PHE A 22 -25.18 -13.40 18.50
C PHE A 22 -24.88 -12.00 19.04
N ARG A 23 -23.96 -11.86 20.01
CA ARG A 23 -23.49 -10.56 20.51
C ARG A 23 -22.78 -9.70 19.47
N LYS A 24 -22.32 -10.27 18.35
CA LYS A 24 -21.73 -9.50 17.22
C LYS A 24 -22.78 -8.80 16.36
N PHE A 25 -24.05 -9.16 16.50
CA PHE A 25 -25.15 -8.49 15.84
C PHE A 25 -25.64 -7.32 16.68
N GLU A 26 -25.72 -6.17 16.05
CA GLU A 26 -26.35 -4.98 16.61
C GLU A 26 -27.63 -4.70 15.81
N PHE A 27 -28.71 -4.44 16.54
CA PHE A 27 -30.02 -4.14 15.98
C PHE A 27 -30.32 -2.70 16.38
N SER A 28 -30.47 -1.80 15.41
CA SER A 28 -30.71 -0.38 15.65
C SER A 28 -32.12 -0.11 16.21
N GLU A 29 -32.50 1.16 16.38
CA GLU A 29 -33.80 1.58 16.94
C GLU A 29 -35.03 0.97 16.23
N ARG A 30 -34.87 0.40 15.02
CA ARG A 30 -35.88 -0.43 14.36
C ARG A 30 -35.48 -1.90 14.41
N LEU A 31 -36.40 -2.75 14.89
CA LEU A 31 -36.21 -4.19 14.91
C LEU A 31 -35.87 -4.71 13.49
N PRO A 32 -34.87 -5.58 13.34
CA PRO A 32 -34.52 -6.18 12.06
C PRO A 32 -35.73 -6.96 11.52
N GLU A 33 -35.98 -6.88 10.21
CA GLU A 33 -36.91 -7.81 9.58
C GLU A 33 -36.19 -9.15 9.49
N CYS A 34 -36.58 -10.06 10.39
CA CYS A 34 -36.00 -11.38 10.49
C CYS A 34 -37.11 -12.42 10.32
N ASN A 35 -36.99 -13.25 9.29
CA ASN A 35 -37.82 -14.44 9.13
C ASN A 35 -36.92 -15.66 9.30
N ILE A 36 -37.17 -16.45 10.35
CA ILE A 36 -36.43 -17.67 10.66
C ILE A 36 -37.42 -18.83 10.68
N GLN A 37 -37.16 -19.84 9.85
CA GLN A 37 -37.85 -21.12 9.90
C GLN A 37 -36.87 -22.16 10.40
N PHE A 38 -37.26 -22.94 11.41
CA PHE A 38 -36.42 -24.02 11.92
C PHE A 38 -37.18 -25.34 12.07
N SER A 39 -36.48 -26.44 11.85
CA SER A 39 -36.96 -27.80 12.09
C SER A 39 -35.89 -28.56 12.87
N VAL A 40 -36.28 -29.27 13.94
CA VAL A 40 -35.37 -30.03 14.79
C VAL A 40 -35.85 -31.46 14.89
N SER A 41 -34.96 -32.42 14.65
CA SER A 41 -35.20 -33.84 14.92
C SER A 41 -34.50 -34.27 16.19
N PHE A 42 -35.13 -35.17 16.95
CA PHE A 42 -34.60 -35.70 18.20
C PHE A 42 -34.42 -37.22 18.11
N SER A 43 -33.39 -37.75 18.76
CA SER A 43 -33.20 -39.17 19.06
C SER A 43 -32.83 -39.31 20.54
N GLN A 44 -33.53 -40.18 21.27
CA GLN A 44 -33.30 -40.39 22.71
C GLN A 44 -33.23 -39.07 23.52
N SER A 45 -34.15 -38.14 23.22
CA SER A 45 -34.23 -36.82 23.86
C SER A 45 -33.03 -35.88 23.62
N GLN A 46 -32.15 -36.20 22.67
CA GLN A 46 -31.09 -35.32 22.20
C GLN A 46 -31.39 -34.82 20.79
N ALA A 47 -31.15 -33.54 20.52
CA ALA A 47 -31.26 -32.99 19.18
C ALA A 47 -30.21 -33.65 18.28
N THR A 48 -30.65 -34.17 17.13
CA THR A 48 -29.76 -34.84 16.16
C THR A 48 -29.47 -33.95 14.96
N LYS A 49 -30.46 -33.16 14.55
CA LYS A 49 -30.36 -32.23 13.42
C LYS A 49 -31.23 -31.00 13.67
N GLY A 50 -30.72 -29.83 13.31
CA GLY A 50 -31.50 -28.60 13.20
C GLY A 50 -31.30 -27.98 11.82
N ASP A 51 -32.36 -27.73 11.07
CA ASP A 51 -32.28 -26.97 9.81
C ASP A 51 -32.88 -25.59 10.06
N ILE A 52 -32.20 -24.55 9.58
CA ILE A 52 -32.56 -23.14 9.78
C ILE A 52 -32.50 -22.44 8.42
N GLN A 53 -33.60 -21.85 7.99
CA GLN A 53 -33.63 -20.89 6.89
C GLN A 53 -33.85 -19.50 7.46
N PHE A 54 -33.07 -18.53 7.00
CA PHE A 54 -33.20 -17.15 7.48
C PHE A 54 -33.19 -16.12 6.34
N ILE A 55 -33.91 -15.03 6.58
CA ILE A 55 -33.80 -13.77 5.85
C ILE A 55 -33.69 -12.68 6.90
N ILE A 56 -32.65 -11.87 6.82
CA ILE A 56 -32.37 -10.74 7.72
C ILE A 56 -32.24 -9.49 6.87
N ARG A 57 -32.85 -8.38 7.28
CA ARG A 57 -32.71 -7.05 6.66
C ARG A 57 -32.44 -5.98 7.70
N ASN A 58 -31.79 -4.91 7.26
CA ASN A 58 -31.54 -3.72 8.07
C ASN A 58 -30.90 -4.06 9.42
N SER A 59 -29.82 -4.84 9.38
CA SER A 59 -29.09 -5.30 10.56
C SER A 59 -27.65 -4.79 10.54
N LYS A 60 -26.95 -4.88 11.66
CA LYS A 60 -25.52 -4.58 11.73
C LYS A 60 -24.79 -5.78 12.31
N TYR A 61 -23.65 -6.15 11.73
CA TYR A 61 -22.81 -7.24 12.21
C TYR A 61 -21.36 -6.77 12.23
N SER A 62 -20.68 -6.89 13.38
CA SER A 62 -19.28 -6.43 13.53
C SER A 62 -19.07 -5.00 13.00
N ASN A 63 -19.97 -4.09 13.38
CA ASN A 63 -20.01 -2.70 12.93
C ASN A 63 -20.26 -2.46 11.43
N VAL A 64 -20.61 -3.47 10.66
CA VAL A 64 -20.95 -3.36 9.23
C VAL A 64 -22.46 -3.41 9.03
N GLU A 65 -23.03 -2.44 8.30
CA GLU A 65 -24.47 -2.45 7.96
C GLU A 65 -24.80 -3.52 6.93
N ILE A 66 -25.56 -4.53 7.32
CA ILE A 66 -26.10 -5.54 6.41
C ILE A 66 -27.51 -5.10 5.98
N LYS A 67 -27.62 -4.68 4.72
CA LYS A 67 -28.91 -4.30 4.12
C LYS A 67 -29.82 -5.53 3.96
N TRP A 68 -29.25 -6.64 3.48
CA TRP A 68 -29.96 -7.90 3.32
C TRP A 68 -29.00 -9.09 3.42
N ALA A 69 -29.42 -10.14 4.12
CA ALA A 69 -28.74 -11.43 4.11
C ALA A 69 -29.75 -12.58 4.15
N THR A 70 -29.45 -13.66 3.45
CA THR A 70 -30.25 -14.88 3.51
C THR A 70 -29.36 -16.11 3.46
N GLY A 71 -29.84 -17.21 4.01
CA GLY A 71 -29.17 -18.47 3.87
C GLY A 71 -29.89 -19.63 4.50
N THR A 72 -29.29 -20.79 4.33
CA THR A 72 -29.71 -22.04 4.99
C THR A 72 -28.55 -22.60 5.79
N CYS A 73 -28.79 -22.84 7.07
CA CYS A 73 -27.86 -23.42 8.00
C CYS A 73 -28.42 -24.76 8.48
N SER A 74 -27.58 -25.80 8.51
CA SER A 74 -27.90 -27.09 9.10
C SER A 74 -26.92 -27.37 10.23
N ILE A 75 -27.43 -27.71 11.41
CA ILE A 75 -26.66 -28.12 12.57
C ILE A 75 -26.81 -29.64 12.69
N ARG A 76 -25.70 -30.36 12.70
CA ARG A 76 -25.66 -31.81 12.94
C ARG A 76 -24.91 -32.09 14.22
N TYR A 77 -25.44 -32.94 15.08
CA TYR A 77 -24.73 -33.40 16.26
C TYR A 77 -24.07 -34.74 15.95
N THR A 78 -22.74 -34.78 16.04
CA THR A 78 -21.91 -35.98 15.80
C THR A 78 -21.24 -36.42 17.09
N ASP A 79 -20.62 -37.60 17.09
CA ASP A 79 -19.81 -38.08 18.22
C ASP A 79 -18.63 -37.14 18.55
N PHE A 80 -18.21 -36.30 17.60
CA PHE A 80 -17.14 -35.30 17.75
C PHE A 80 -17.66 -33.90 18.12
N GLY A 81 -18.97 -33.77 18.37
CA GLY A 81 -19.67 -32.52 18.68
C GLY A 81 -20.45 -31.94 17.50
N PRO A 82 -20.92 -30.68 17.62
CA PRO A 82 -21.76 -30.07 16.60
C PRO A 82 -20.96 -29.72 15.34
N GLU A 83 -21.60 -29.89 14.19
CA GLU A 83 -21.16 -29.43 12.88
C GLU A 83 -22.20 -28.44 12.35
N ILE A 84 -21.79 -27.20 12.08
CA ILE A 84 -22.66 -26.12 11.61
C ILE A 84 -22.36 -25.89 10.13
N VAL A 85 -23.27 -26.28 9.25
CA VAL A 85 -23.13 -26.21 7.79
C VAL A 85 -23.97 -25.07 7.26
N MET A 86 -23.33 -24.00 6.80
CA MET A 86 -23.94 -22.94 6.00
C MET A 86 -23.81 -23.31 4.52
N ASN A 87 -24.87 -23.89 3.93
CA ASN A 87 -24.84 -24.32 2.52
C ASN A 87 -24.65 -23.15 1.57
N ARG A 88 -25.32 -22.02 1.88
CA ARG A 88 -25.26 -20.79 1.11
C ARG A 88 -25.67 -19.63 1.99
N LEU A 89 -24.75 -18.71 2.22
CA LEU A 89 -25.00 -17.39 2.80
C LEU A 89 -24.85 -16.38 1.67
N GLN A 90 -25.91 -15.66 1.38
CA GLN A 90 -25.90 -14.50 0.50
C GLN A 90 -26.01 -13.25 1.35
N LEU A 91 -25.15 -12.27 1.10
CA LEU A 91 -25.09 -11.01 1.84
C LEU A 91 -24.99 -9.85 0.85
N TRP A 92 -25.84 -8.85 1.03
CA TRP A 92 -25.83 -7.61 0.26
C TRP A 92 -25.52 -6.43 1.17
N HIS A 93 -24.52 -5.65 0.76
CA HIS A 93 -24.04 -4.42 1.37
C HIS A 93 -24.01 -3.33 0.29
N GLU A 94 -24.00 -2.07 0.66
CA GLU A 94 -23.88 -0.95 -0.30
C GLU A 94 -22.61 -1.02 -1.16
N SER A 95 -21.56 -1.68 -0.66
CA SER A 95 -20.27 -1.86 -1.34
C SER A 95 -20.21 -3.12 -2.21
N GLY A 96 -21.24 -3.96 -2.22
CA GLY A 96 -21.27 -5.14 -3.07
C GLY A 96 -22.03 -6.33 -2.49
N PHE A 97 -21.90 -7.46 -3.17
CA PHE A 97 -22.54 -8.72 -2.82
C PHE A 97 -21.51 -9.76 -2.37
N ALA A 98 -21.87 -10.66 -1.47
CA ALA A 98 -21.07 -11.82 -1.11
C ALA A 98 -21.91 -13.09 -1.10
N GLU A 99 -21.30 -14.17 -1.55
CA GLU A 99 -21.88 -15.51 -1.50
C GLU A 99 -20.84 -16.49 -0.96
N VAL A 100 -21.12 -17.05 0.22
CA VAL A 100 -20.18 -17.90 0.95
C VAL A 100 -20.91 -19.14 1.43
N SER A 101 -20.21 -20.26 1.37
CA SER A 101 -20.59 -21.52 1.99
C SER A 101 -19.50 -21.91 2.98
N PHE A 102 -19.88 -22.40 4.16
CA PHE A 102 -18.90 -22.81 5.16
C PHE A 102 -19.43 -23.90 6.07
N THR A 103 -18.50 -24.67 6.63
CA THR A 103 -18.76 -25.64 7.68
C THR A 103 -17.88 -25.31 8.87
N ASN A 104 -18.52 -24.96 9.98
CA ASN A 104 -17.85 -24.71 11.25
C ASN A 104 -17.89 -25.97 12.12
N TYR A 105 -16.75 -26.31 12.71
CA TYR A 105 -16.57 -27.38 13.67
C TYR A 105 -16.14 -26.77 15.02
N PRO A 106 -17.09 -26.28 15.85
CA PRO A 106 -16.78 -25.59 17.10
C PRO A 106 -15.84 -26.36 18.03
N SER A 107 -16.06 -27.66 18.23
CA SER A 107 -15.21 -28.52 19.07
C SER A 107 -13.76 -28.55 18.62
N MET A 108 -13.53 -28.49 17.30
CA MET A 108 -12.19 -28.50 16.70
C MET A 108 -11.66 -27.10 16.43
N LYS A 109 -12.41 -26.05 16.78
CA LYS A 109 -12.10 -24.64 16.48
C LYS A 109 -11.68 -24.41 15.03
N THR A 110 -12.34 -25.09 14.10
CA THR A 110 -11.97 -25.13 12.68
C THR A 110 -13.15 -24.75 11.82
N LEU A 111 -12.93 -23.90 10.82
CA LEU A 111 -13.91 -23.51 9.82
C LEU A 111 -13.39 -23.83 8.42
N LYS A 112 -14.17 -24.56 7.62
CA LYS A 112 -13.92 -24.76 6.19
C LYS A 112 -14.85 -23.85 5.39
N PHE A 113 -14.38 -23.23 4.32
CA PHE A 113 -15.18 -22.29 3.55
C PHE A 113 -14.84 -22.31 2.06
N SER A 114 -15.79 -21.87 1.26
CA SER A 114 -15.64 -21.56 -0.15
C SER A 114 -16.63 -20.44 -0.49
N GLY A 115 -16.16 -19.38 -1.13
CA GLY A 115 -17.02 -18.24 -1.44
C GLY A 115 -16.41 -17.25 -2.41
N LYS A 116 -17.29 -16.36 -2.88
CA LYS A 116 -16.95 -15.18 -3.69
C LYS A 116 -17.52 -13.93 -3.03
N SER A 117 -16.83 -12.82 -3.18
CA SER A 117 -17.22 -11.54 -2.63
C SER A 117 -16.88 -10.41 -3.59
N GLU A 118 -17.82 -9.50 -3.77
CA GLU A 118 -17.68 -8.23 -4.47
C GLU A 118 -17.64 -7.05 -3.48
N LEU A 119 -17.64 -7.35 -2.18
CA LEU A 119 -17.55 -6.33 -1.14
C LEU A 119 -16.21 -5.61 -1.21
N SER A 120 -16.22 -4.31 -0.90
CA SER A 120 -14.98 -3.57 -0.63
C SER A 120 -14.09 -4.35 0.36
N PRO A 121 -12.76 -4.45 0.11
CA PRO A 121 -11.86 -5.21 0.98
C PRO A 121 -11.93 -4.83 2.46
N VAL A 122 -12.15 -3.55 2.78
CA VAL A 122 -12.30 -3.09 4.17
C VAL A 122 -13.54 -3.68 4.83
N VAL A 123 -14.66 -3.70 4.11
CA VAL A 123 -15.92 -4.28 4.59
C VAL A 123 -15.76 -5.79 4.80
N LEU A 124 -15.16 -6.48 3.82
CA LEU A 124 -14.90 -7.92 3.91
C LEU A 124 -14.03 -8.25 5.13
N LEU A 125 -12.91 -7.54 5.32
CA LEU A 125 -11.98 -7.76 6.42
C LEU A 125 -12.59 -7.48 7.81
N ARG A 126 -13.53 -6.54 7.92
CA ARG A 126 -14.33 -6.32 9.14
C ARG A 126 -15.31 -7.48 9.40
N LEU A 127 -16.04 -7.92 8.37
CA LEU A 127 -16.99 -9.03 8.48
C LEU A 127 -16.31 -10.35 8.92
N VAL A 128 -15.08 -10.61 8.46
CA VAL A 128 -14.32 -11.80 8.87
C VAL A 128 -13.50 -11.60 10.15
N GLY A 129 -13.58 -10.43 10.78
CA GLY A 129 -12.94 -10.13 12.07
C GLY A 129 -11.42 -9.98 12.01
N VAL A 130 -10.86 -9.67 10.83
CA VAL A 130 -9.43 -9.34 10.66
C VAL A 130 -9.16 -7.90 11.06
N LEU A 131 -10.09 -6.99 10.80
CA LEU A 131 -10.00 -5.59 11.21
C LEU A 131 -10.93 -5.31 12.39
N ASN A 132 -10.33 -5.13 13.56
CA ASN A 132 -11.04 -4.80 14.79
C ASN A 132 -10.78 -3.35 15.26
N GLU A 133 -9.81 -2.64 14.67
CA GLU A 133 -9.47 -1.24 14.99
C GLU A 133 -9.33 -0.37 13.73
N ASP A 134 -9.80 0.88 13.81
CA ASP A 134 -9.74 1.89 12.73
C ASP A 134 -8.34 2.52 12.52
N THR A 135 -7.27 1.88 13.01
CA THR A 135 -5.91 2.42 12.98
C THR A 135 -5.07 1.85 11.84
N ALA A 136 -5.27 0.58 11.45
CA ALA A 136 -4.38 -0.10 10.52
C ALA A 136 -4.49 0.35 9.04
N ILE A 137 -5.59 1.01 8.65
CA ILE A 137 -5.95 1.28 7.24
C ILE A 137 -6.38 2.74 7.03
N ARG A 138 -6.01 3.70 7.91
CA ARG A 138 -6.51 5.09 7.78
C ARG A 138 -6.19 5.74 6.43
N ASP A 139 -5.03 5.42 5.87
CA ASP A 139 -4.56 6.00 4.61
C ASP A 139 -4.73 5.05 3.42
N VAL A 140 -5.57 4.02 3.54
CA VAL A 140 -5.78 3.03 2.48
C VAL A 140 -7.26 2.99 2.11
N ASN A 141 -7.57 3.38 0.88
CA ASN A 141 -8.92 3.39 0.35
C ASN A 141 -9.04 2.48 -0.86
N PHE A 142 -10.13 1.73 -0.93
CA PHE A 142 -10.45 0.88 -2.08
C PHE A 142 -11.71 1.40 -2.75
N SER A 143 -11.70 1.47 -4.07
CA SER A 143 -12.84 1.90 -4.88
C SER A 143 -12.90 1.11 -6.19
N GLY A 144 -14.00 1.27 -6.93
CA GLY A 144 -14.26 0.51 -8.14
C GLY A 144 -14.71 -0.94 -7.87
N GLU A 145 -14.81 -1.72 -8.95
CA GLU A 145 -15.26 -3.10 -8.87
C GLU A 145 -14.27 -3.97 -8.09
N THR A 146 -14.79 -4.78 -7.17
CA THR A 146 -14.01 -5.76 -6.42
C THR A 146 -14.55 -7.16 -6.72
N GLN A 147 -13.65 -8.12 -6.87
CA GLN A 147 -13.98 -9.54 -6.95
C GLN A 147 -12.93 -10.33 -6.19
N ILE A 148 -13.31 -11.06 -5.17
CA ILE A 148 -12.44 -11.91 -4.37
C ILE A 148 -13.08 -13.30 -4.31
N ILE A 149 -12.32 -14.33 -4.66
CA ILE A 149 -12.73 -15.73 -4.52
C ILE A 149 -11.75 -16.38 -3.56
N ALA A 150 -12.27 -17.06 -2.54
CA ALA A 150 -11.43 -17.70 -1.55
C ALA A 150 -12.02 -19.02 -1.06
N GLU A 151 -11.14 -19.98 -0.78
CA GLU A 151 -11.52 -21.29 -0.27
C GLU A 151 -10.41 -21.87 0.61
N GLY A 152 -10.83 -22.69 1.57
CA GLY A 152 -9.91 -23.46 2.39
C GLY A 152 -10.40 -23.62 3.82
N ARG A 153 -9.45 -23.61 4.76
CA ARG A 153 -9.67 -23.89 6.17
C ARG A 153 -8.98 -22.85 7.04
N VAL A 154 -9.67 -22.44 8.11
CA VAL A 154 -9.13 -21.61 9.18
C VAL A 154 -9.24 -22.38 10.48
N ASP A 155 -8.11 -22.56 11.17
CA ASP A 155 -8.08 -22.93 12.58
C ASP A 155 -8.05 -21.63 13.39
N TYR A 156 -9.16 -21.33 14.07
CA TYR A 156 -9.30 -20.13 14.89
C TYR A 156 -8.99 -20.40 16.37
N GLY A 157 -8.45 -21.58 16.70
CA GLY A 157 -7.95 -21.93 18.02
C GLY A 157 -6.46 -21.62 18.19
N ASN A 158 -5.63 -22.12 17.27
CA ASN A 158 -4.17 -21.95 17.32
C ASN A 158 -3.51 -21.69 15.96
N TYR A 159 -4.30 -21.65 14.88
CA TYR A 159 -3.87 -21.41 13.51
C TYR A 159 -2.99 -22.50 12.86
N ASP A 160 -2.55 -23.56 13.55
CA ASP A 160 -1.65 -24.59 12.98
C ASP A 160 -2.25 -25.25 11.74
N ASN A 161 -3.56 -25.37 11.75
CA ASN A 161 -4.35 -26.00 10.72
C ASN A 161 -4.95 -24.99 9.72
N THR A 162 -4.57 -23.72 9.77
CA THR A 162 -5.02 -22.74 8.79
C THR A 162 -4.32 -22.98 7.45
N ALA A 163 -5.12 -23.17 6.40
CA ALA A 163 -4.65 -23.26 5.03
C ALA A 163 -5.76 -22.84 4.07
N PHE A 164 -5.60 -21.71 3.38
CA PHE A 164 -6.58 -21.25 2.39
C PHE A 164 -5.90 -20.53 1.23
N ARG A 165 -6.63 -20.40 0.11
CA ARG A 165 -6.19 -19.61 -1.05
C ARG A 165 -7.23 -18.57 -1.37
N ALA A 166 -6.77 -17.44 -1.87
CA ALA A 166 -7.62 -16.37 -2.38
C ALA A 166 -7.08 -15.84 -3.70
N LYS A 167 -7.97 -15.47 -4.60
CA LYS A 167 -7.67 -14.70 -5.81
C LYS A 167 -8.52 -13.46 -5.79
N GLY A 168 -7.97 -12.33 -6.19
CA GLY A 168 -8.75 -11.10 -6.21
C GLY A 168 -8.40 -10.15 -7.33
N LYS A 169 -9.37 -9.32 -7.67
CA LYS A 169 -9.28 -8.14 -8.52
C LYS A 169 -9.93 -6.97 -7.79
N VAL A 170 -9.28 -5.81 -7.82
CA VAL A 170 -9.77 -4.57 -7.24
C VAL A 170 -9.50 -3.44 -8.21
N GLY A 171 -10.54 -2.70 -8.59
CA GLY A 171 -10.45 -1.65 -9.62
C GLY A 171 -9.48 -0.53 -9.26
N GLU A 172 -9.54 -0.04 -8.02
CA GLU A 172 -8.65 1.02 -7.56
C GLU A 172 -8.27 0.87 -6.08
N LEU A 173 -6.99 1.11 -5.81
CA LEU A 173 -6.39 1.18 -4.49
C LEU A 173 -5.68 2.53 -4.35
N MET A 174 -6.04 3.30 -3.34
CA MET A 174 -5.34 4.51 -2.97
C MET A 174 -4.60 4.28 -1.66
N VAL A 175 -3.28 4.49 -1.67
CA VAL A 175 -2.42 4.46 -0.48
C VAL A 175 -1.84 5.86 -0.28
N ALA A 176 -2.17 6.50 0.85
CA ALA A 176 -1.96 7.91 1.09
C ALA A 176 -2.48 8.78 -0.06
N LYS A 177 -1.59 9.30 -0.91
CA LYS A 177 -1.94 10.12 -2.09
C LYS A 177 -1.64 9.44 -3.43
N ILE A 178 -1.17 8.19 -3.38
CA ILE A 178 -0.76 7.43 -4.56
C ILE A 178 -1.90 6.49 -4.96
N ARG A 179 -2.23 6.50 -6.25
CA ARG A 179 -3.35 5.76 -6.82
C ARG A 179 -2.84 4.64 -7.71
N PHE A 180 -3.27 3.42 -7.37
CA PHE A 180 -2.99 2.18 -8.07
C PHE A 180 -4.29 1.67 -8.72
N ARG A 181 -4.22 1.16 -9.94
CA ARG A 181 -5.40 0.67 -10.68
C ARG A 181 -5.28 -0.80 -11.03
N ASP A 182 -6.42 -1.44 -11.24
CA ASP A 182 -6.51 -2.81 -11.74
C ASP A 182 -5.65 -3.80 -10.94
N LEU A 183 -5.69 -3.68 -9.60
CA LEU A 183 -4.96 -4.54 -8.70
C LEU A 183 -5.49 -5.97 -8.86
N SER A 184 -4.61 -6.92 -9.17
CA SER A 184 -4.91 -8.34 -9.16
C SER A 184 -3.90 -9.11 -8.32
N PHE A 185 -4.38 -10.14 -7.63
CA PHE A 185 -3.55 -10.92 -6.73
C PHE A 185 -3.93 -12.40 -6.64
N ASP A 186 -2.90 -13.23 -6.43
CA ASP A 186 -3.02 -14.61 -5.96
C ASP A 186 -2.40 -14.71 -4.55
N MET A 187 -3.16 -15.18 -3.58
CA MET A 187 -2.77 -15.31 -2.18
C MET A 187 -2.92 -16.75 -1.68
N ALA A 188 -1.98 -17.21 -0.87
CA ALA A 188 -2.11 -18.41 -0.06
C ALA A 188 -1.78 -18.10 1.41
N MET A 189 -2.57 -18.64 2.33
CA MET A 189 -2.31 -18.61 3.78
C MET A 189 -1.93 -20.01 4.23
N VAL A 190 -0.88 -20.12 5.05
CA VAL A 190 -0.51 -21.34 5.78
C VAL A 190 -0.12 -20.95 7.20
N GLY A 191 -0.76 -21.56 8.19
CA GLY A 191 -0.53 -21.21 9.58
C GLY A 191 -0.93 -19.76 9.85
N THR A 192 0.02 -18.97 10.31
CA THR A 192 -0.12 -17.52 10.53
C THR A 192 0.55 -16.67 9.44
N THR A 193 0.97 -17.28 8.32
CA THR A 193 1.69 -16.60 7.24
C THR A 193 0.88 -16.58 5.95
N GLY A 194 0.65 -15.38 5.42
CA GLY A 194 0.04 -15.14 4.12
C GLY A 194 1.10 -14.75 3.09
N ILE A 195 1.00 -15.28 1.88
CA ILE A 195 1.87 -14.99 0.76
C ILE A 195 1.02 -14.58 -0.44
N PHE A 196 1.24 -13.38 -0.94
CA PHE A 196 0.80 -12.93 -2.25
C PHE A 196 1.89 -13.29 -3.27
N SER A 197 1.69 -14.41 -3.98
CA SER A 197 2.69 -14.96 -4.93
C SER A 197 2.74 -14.21 -6.26
N LYS A 198 1.65 -13.51 -6.57
CA LYS A 198 1.49 -12.65 -7.73
C LYS A 198 0.71 -11.41 -7.30
N LEU A 199 1.32 -10.24 -7.44
CA LEU A 199 0.68 -8.94 -7.33
C LEU A 199 0.93 -8.21 -8.65
N GLN A 200 -0.14 -7.75 -9.29
CA GLN A 200 -0.06 -6.91 -10.50
C GLN A 200 -0.99 -5.72 -10.36
N THR A 201 -0.54 -4.53 -10.72
CA THR A 201 -1.36 -3.31 -10.69
C THR A 201 -0.73 -2.26 -11.59
N GLU A 202 -1.49 -1.22 -11.95
CA GLU A 202 -0.99 -0.09 -12.72
C GLU A 202 -0.71 1.11 -11.79
N LEU A 203 0.43 1.77 -11.99
CA LEU A 203 0.78 3.04 -11.36
C LEU A 203 1.10 4.09 -12.42
N CYS A 204 0.29 5.14 -12.51
CA CYS A 204 0.55 6.30 -13.38
C CYS A 204 0.80 5.93 -14.86
N GLY A 205 0.14 4.89 -15.37
CA GLY A 205 0.30 4.38 -16.75
C GLY A 205 1.40 3.34 -16.93
N GLY A 206 2.17 3.00 -15.89
CA GLY A 206 3.16 1.94 -15.90
C GLY A 206 2.70 0.72 -15.11
N ASP A 207 3.35 -0.42 -15.34
CA ASP A 207 3.00 -1.69 -14.73
C ASP A 207 3.82 -1.96 -13.48
N ILE A 208 3.16 -2.41 -12.43
CA ILE A 208 3.77 -2.93 -11.21
C ILE A 208 3.56 -4.42 -11.14
N GLU A 209 4.64 -5.15 -10.89
CA GLU A 209 4.61 -6.55 -10.52
C GLU A 209 5.33 -6.77 -9.20
N GLY A 210 4.87 -7.71 -8.40
CA GLY A 210 5.54 -8.02 -7.15
C GLY A 210 5.03 -9.25 -6.42
N ARG A 211 5.62 -9.44 -5.25
CA ARG A 211 5.23 -10.43 -4.25
C ARG A 211 5.22 -9.76 -2.88
N ALA A 212 4.30 -10.20 -2.04
CA ALA A 212 4.28 -9.77 -0.66
C ALA A 212 4.06 -10.97 0.25
N SER A 213 4.50 -10.84 1.49
CA SER A 213 4.14 -11.76 2.55
C SER A 213 3.84 -10.98 3.81
N PHE A 214 2.95 -11.51 4.62
CA PHE A 214 2.68 -11.00 5.95
C PHE A 214 2.50 -12.16 6.91
N GLY A 215 2.67 -11.91 8.19
CA GLY A 215 2.31 -12.88 9.20
C GLY A 215 2.29 -12.29 10.58
N PHE A 216 1.88 -13.10 11.55
CA PHE A 216 1.81 -12.71 12.94
C PHE A 216 2.24 -13.86 13.86
N ASN A 217 2.62 -13.51 15.08
CA ASN A 217 2.90 -14.50 16.12
C ASN A 217 1.58 -14.91 16.79
N LYS A 218 1.36 -16.21 16.98
CA LYS A 218 0.17 -16.75 17.66
C LYS A 218 -0.04 -16.17 19.06
N ASN A 219 1.06 -15.92 19.78
CA ASN A 219 1.04 -15.37 21.13
C ASN A 219 0.88 -13.83 21.14
N SER A 220 1.00 -13.19 19.98
CA SER A 220 0.82 -11.74 19.83
C SER A 220 0.25 -11.43 18.43
N PRO A 221 -1.03 -11.77 18.17
CA PRO A 221 -1.63 -11.67 16.83
C PRO A 221 -1.70 -10.24 16.28
N SER A 222 -1.64 -9.25 17.16
CA SER A 222 -1.59 -7.82 16.81
C SER A 222 -0.25 -7.38 16.22
N ASN A 223 0.83 -8.14 16.42
CA ASN A 223 2.14 -7.84 15.84
C ASN A 223 2.28 -8.49 14.46
N ILE A 224 1.82 -7.77 13.45
CA ILE A 224 1.85 -8.22 12.06
C ILE A 224 3.14 -7.72 11.41
N TRP A 225 4.01 -8.64 10.98
CA TRP A 225 5.15 -8.34 10.14
C TRP A 225 4.76 -8.44 8.66
N TYR A 226 5.49 -7.73 7.80
CA TYR A 226 5.32 -7.81 6.36
C TYR A 226 6.64 -7.71 5.61
N SER A 227 6.64 -8.23 4.39
CA SER A 227 7.70 -8.07 3.38
C SER A 227 7.05 -7.83 2.01
N LEU A 228 7.61 -6.92 1.23
CA LEU A 228 7.19 -6.58 -0.13
C LEU A 228 8.43 -6.52 -1.02
N ASP A 229 8.35 -7.16 -2.17
CA ASP A 229 9.33 -7.06 -3.26
C ASP A 229 8.55 -6.76 -4.54
N CYS A 230 8.75 -5.58 -5.10
CA CYS A 230 8.05 -5.14 -6.30
C CYS A 230 8.97 -4.40 -7.27
N SER A 231 8.58 -4.45 -8.54
CA SER A 231 9.14 -3.67 -9.62
C SER A 231 8.06 -2.84 -10.29
N VAL A 232 8.43 -1.65 -10.72
CA VAL A 232 7.60 -0.77 -11.54
C VAL A 232 8.33 -0.52 -12.85
N VAL A 233 7.59 -0.50 -13.96
CA VAL A 233 8.12 -0.25 -15.30
C VAL A 233 7.29 0.81 -16.00
N ASP A 234 7.99 1.79 -16.59
CA ASP A 234 7.45 2.83 -17.47
C ASP A 234 6.30 3.67 -16.88
N SER A 235 6.32 3.90 -15.56
CA SER A 235 5.37 4.79 -14.90
C SER A 235 5.66 6.26 -15.21
N SER A 236 4.62 7.07 -15.41
CA SER A 236 4.83 8.51 -15.61
C SER A 236 5.33 9.19 -14.32
N PHE A 237 6.57 9.66 -14.34
CA PHE A 237 7.19 10.38 -13.22
C PHE A 237 6.44 11.67 -12.87
N GLU A 238 6.00 12.40 -13.89
CA GLU A 238 5.21 13.63 -13.74
C GLU A 238 3.92 13.37 -12.95
N LYS A 239 3.16 12.34 -13.34
CA LYS A 239 1.90 11.98 -12.67
C LYS A 239 2.15 11.52 -11.23
N LEU A 240 3.28 10.83 -10.98
CA LEU A 240 3.67 10.36 -9.65
C LEU A 240 4.01 11.51 -8.71
N LEU A 241 4.69 12.55 -9.20
CA LEU A 241 5.11 13.71 -8.39
C LEU A 241 3.98 14.68 -8.08
N LYS A 242 2.97 14.77 -8.96
CA LYS A 242 1.87 15.74 -8.86
C LYS A 242 1.20 15.84 -7.48
N PRO A 243 0.97 14.75 -6.72
CA PRO A 243 0.36 14.83 -5.38
C PRO A 243 1.27 15.40 -4.28
N PHE A 244 2.58 15.45 -4.53
CA PHE A 244 3.61 15.85 -3.55
C PHE A 244 4.15 17.25 -3.78
N VAL A 245 4.12 17.74 -5.02
CA VAL A 245 4.58 19.08 -5.37
C VAL A 245 3.39 20.03 -5.48
N ARG A 246 3.44 21.16 -4.77
CA ARG A 246 2.49 22.28 -5.00
C ARG A 246 2.76 22.85 -6.39
N ALA A 247 2.05 22.34 -7.39
CA ALA A 247 2.21 22.80 -8.76
C ALA A 247 1.74 24.26 -8.87
N SER A 248 2.67 25.17 -9.17
CA SER A 248 2.32 26.27 -10.08
C SER A 248 1.93 25.64 -11.41
N SER A 249 0.90 26.16 -12.08
CA SER A 249 0.28 25.63 -13.30
C SER A 249 1.21 25.46 -14.53
N SER A 250 2.53 25.57 -14.34
CA SER A 250 3.58 25.59 -15.35
C SER A 250 4.73 24.60 -15.08
N MET A 251 4.59 23.63 -14.14
CA MET A 251 5.65 22.65 -13.89
C MET A 251 5.82 21.71 -15.10
N LYS A 252 6.86 21.95 -15.91
CA LYS A 252 7.23 21.17 -17.10
C LYS A 252 8.18 20.02 -16.73
N CYS A 253 7.77 19.15 -15.81
CA CYS A 253 8.51 17.95 -15.49
C CYS A 253 7.93 16.78 -16.29
N HIS A 254 8.80 15.96 -16.89
CA HIS A 254 8.45 14.76 -17.64
C HIS A 254 9.43 13.64 -17.27
N GLY A 255 9.11 12.39 -17.62
CA GLY A 255 10.00 11.24 -17.50
C GLY A 255 9.25 9.91 -17.32
N GLU A 256 9.92 8.84 -17.73
CA GLU A 256 9.49 7.45 -17.56
C GLU A 256 10.26 6.84 -16.39
N LEU A 257 9.55 6.45 -15.34
CA LEU A 257 10.10 5.92 -14.11
C LEU A 257 10.01 4.39 -14.12
N SER A 258 11.15 3.76 -13.89
CA SER A 258 11.27 2.32 -13.65
C SER A 258 12.04 2.09 -12.35
N GLY A 259 11.78 0.98 -11.66
CA GLY A 259 12.46 0.73 -10.39
C GLY A 259 12.13 -0.59 -9.74
N ARG A 260 12.86 -0.88 -8.67
CA ARG A 260 12.61 -2.01 -7.76
C ARG A 260 12.67 -1.55 -6.32
N LEU A 261 11.80 -2.11 -5.50
CA LEU A 261 11.71 -1.83 -4.09
C LEU A 261 11.56 -3.15 -3.34
N LYS A 262 12.43 -3.37 -2.35
CA LYS A 262 12.25 -4.40 -1.35
C LYS A 262 12.16 -3.76 0.02
N VAL A 263 11.07 -4.01 0.74
CA VAL A 263 10.83 -3.46 2.07
C VAL A 263 10.29 -4.52 3.02
N GLU A 264 10.67 -4.40 4.28
CA GLU A 264 10.26 -5.25 5.39
C GLU A 264 9.93 -4.36 6.59
N GLY A 265 8.92 -4.74 7.36
CA GLY A 265 8.51 -3.96 8.51
C GLY A 265 7.44 -4.65 9.35
N SER A 266 6.84 -3.88 10.24
CA SER A 266 5.74 -4.33 11.09
C SER A 266 4.68 -3.24 11.21
N PHE A 267 3.41 -3.64 11.26
CA PHE A 267 2.31 -2.73 11.52
C PHE A 267 2.24 -2.36 13.02
N GLY A 268 1.66 -1.20 13.33
CA GLY A 268 1.47 -0.72 14.72
C GLY A 268 2.10 0.65 14.98
N ALA A 269 2.21 1.01 16.26
CA ALA A 269 2.90 2.23 16.68
C ALA A 269 4.35 2.24 16.16
N ASP A 270 4.78 3.38 15.63
CA ASP A 270 6.09 3.60 15.01
C ASP A 270 6.37 2.75 13.77
N ALA A 271 5.33 2.30 13.04
CA ALA A 271 5.48 1.50 11.82
C ALA A 271 6.49 2.12 10.84
N LEU A 272 6.44 3.44 10.63
CA LEU A 272 7.37 4.17 9.77
C LEU A 272 8.82 4.10 10.24
N GLN A 273 9.08 4.06 11.56
CA GLN A 273 10.44 3.93 12.10
C GLN A 273 11.00 2.52 11.95
N LYS A 274 10.13 1.52 11.87
CA LYS A 274 10.49 0.10 11.80
C LYS A 274 10.63 -0.42 10.36
N VAL A 275 10.35 0.41 9.35
CA VAL A 275 10.54 0.02 7.95
C VAL A 275 12.02 -0.04 7.62
N THR A 276 12.43 -1.16 7.05
CA THR A 276 13.76 -1.32 6.46
C THR A 276 13.63 -1.80 5.03
N GLY A 277 14.61 -1.47 4.19
CA GLY A 277 14.54 -1.89 2.80
C GLY A 277 15.63 -1.32 1.94
N ASN A 278 15.55 -1.59 0.65
CA ASN A 278 16.41 -1.05 -0.37
C ASN A 278 15.71 -1.00 -1.72
N GLY A 279 16.27 -0.22 -2.62
CA GLY A 279 15.72 -0.09 -3.94
C GLY A 279 16.64 0.60 -4.91
N LYS A 280 16.21 0.56 -6.17
CA LYS A 280 16.81 1.31 -7.26
C LYS A 280 15.69 1.93 -8.07
N VAL A 281 15.91 3.16 -8.52
CA VAL A 281 15.00 3.86 -9.42
C VAL A 281 15.81 4.44 -10.56
N SER A 282 15.26 4.34 -11.77
CA SER A 282 15.72 5.04 -12.95
C SER A 282 14.61 5.91 -13.50
N ILE A 283 14.98 7.05 -14.05
CA ILE A 283 14.09 7.93 -14.79
C ILE A 283 14.74 8.16 -16.15
N HIS A 284 14.02 7.86 -17.21
CA HIS A 284 14.46 8.08 -18.58
C HIS A 284 13.67 9.18 -19.24
N ASN A 285 14.28 9.84 -20.23
CA ASN A 285 13.65 10.90 -21.02
C ASN A 285 13.07 12.02 -20.13
N GLY A 286 13.74 12.27 -18.99
CA GLY A 286 13.24 13.10 -17.92
C GLY A 286 13.60 14.57 -18.08
N TYR A 287 12.79 15.47 -17.50
CA TYR A 287 13.04 16.91 -17.46
C TYR A 287 13.27 17.32 -16.00
N LEU A 288 14.29 16.72 -15.37
CA LEU A 288 14.46 16.73 -13.92
C LEU A 288 14.99 18.06 -13.39
N PHE A 289 15.85 18.76 -14.14
CA PHE A 289 16.36 20.08 -13.73
C PHE A 289 15.28 21.17 -13.72
N MET A 290 14.10 20.89 -14.28
CA MET A 290 12.92 21.77 -14.19
C MET A 290 12.15 21.62 -12.86
N LEU A 291 12.53 20.65 -12.01
CA LEU A 291 11.91 20.48 -10.70
C LEU A 291 12.26 21.66 -9.80
N PRO A 292 11.32 22.14 -8.95
CA PRO A 292 11.59 23.16 -7.95
C PRO A 292 12.79 22.85 -7.04
N LEU A 293 13.05 21.55 -6.80
CA LEU A 293 14.23 21.04 -6.09
C LEU A 293 15.54 21.64 -6.63
N PHE A 294 15.64 21.89 -7.93
CA PHE A 294 16.83 22.43 -8.60
C PHE A 294 16.71 23.93 -8.94
N GLY A 295 15.67 24.62 -8.47
CA GLY A 295 15.45 26.05 -8.75
C GLY A 295 16.66 26.90 -8.34
N GLY A 296 17.10 26.77 -7.08
CA GLY A 296 18.28 27.50 -6.58
C GLY A 296 19.58 27.14 -7.29
N LEU A 297 19.75 25.87 -7.70
CA LEU A 297 20.90 25.46 -8.51
C LEU A 297 20.89 26.13 -9.89
N THR A 298 19.71 26.20 -10.52
CA THR A 298 19.52 26.80 -11.84
C THR A 298 19.82 28.30 -11.81
N GLU A 299 19.40 29.01 -10.76
CA GLU A 299 19.74 30.42 -10.54
C GLU A 299 21.24 30.64 -10.37
N LEU A 300 21.91 29.81 -9.56
CA LEU A 300 23.36 29.86 -9.37
C LEU A 300 24.11 29.65 -10.69
N LEU A 301 23.66 28.69 -11.52
CA LEU A 301 24.28 28.38 -12.80
C LEU A 301 23.99 29.44 -13.87
N ALA A 302 22.79 30.02 -13.90
CA ALA A 302 22.42 31.08 -14.86
C ALA A 302 23.26 32.36 -14.67
N GLY A 303 23.68 32.65 -13.44
CA GLY A 303 24.60 33.76 -13.16
C GLY A 303 26.02 33.55 -13.68
N VAL A 304 26.39 32.31 -14.04
CA VAL A 304 27.75 31.92 -14.47
C VAL A 304 27.78 31.57 -15.96
N VAL A 305 26.70 30.97 -16.49
CA VAL A 305 26.60 30.48 -17.86
C VAL A 305 25.40 31.12 -18.57
N PRO A 306 25.62 32.14 -19.42
CA PRO A 306 24.56 32.74 -20.23
C PRO A 306 23.89 31.68 -21.13
N GLY A 307 22.56 31.59 -21.11
CA GLY A 307 21.80 30.68 -21.97
C GLY A 307 21.64 29.24 -21.47
N ILE A 308 22.10 28.90 -20.26
CA ILE A 308 22.00 27.53 -19.71
C ILE A 308 20.56 27.01 -19.62
N ASN A 309 19.59 27.90 -19.42
CA ASN A 309 18.15 27.57 -19.36
C ASN A 309 17.63 26.90 -20.63
N PHE A 310 18.31 27.04 -21.78
CA PHE A 310 17.89 26.44 -23.05
C PHE A 310 18.32 24.98 -23.22
N VAL A 311 19.28 24.51 -22.40
CA VAL A 311 19.93 23.19 -22.58
C VAL A 311 19.58 22.18 -21.47
N LEU A 312 18.70 22.54 -20.54
CA LEU A 312 18.24 21.69 -19.44
C LEU A 312 17.03 20.81 -19.84
N ARG A 313 17.07 20.23 -21.04
CA ARG A 313 15.87 19.61 -21.64
C ARG A 313 15.78 18.13 -21.36
N GLN A 314 16.81 17.36 -21.67
CA GLN A 314 16.79 15.92 -21.44
C GLN A 314 17.73 15.53 -20.31
N THR A 315 17.22 14.70 -19.42
CA THR A 315 17.95 14.16 -18.27
C THR A 315 17.56 12.73 -18.02
N ASP A 316 18.54 11.88 -17.79
CA ASP A 316 18.34 10.55 -17.23
C ASP A 316 18.81 10.56 -15.77
N ALA A 317 18.08 9.88 -14.90
CA ALA A 317 18.49 9.71 -13.51
C ALA A 317 18.55 8.25 -13.11
N ASN A 318 19.50 7.94 -12.23
CA ASN A 318 19.62 6.65 -11.57
C ASN A 318 19.94 6.89 -10.10
N ALA A 319 19.23 6.20 -9.21
CA ALA A 319 19.50 6.29 -7.78
C ALA A 319 19.38 4.92 -7.12
N ALA A 320 20.33 4.61 -6.23
CA ALA A 320 20.29 3.43 -5.38
C ALA A 320 20.19 3.86 -3.91
N PHE A 321 19.22 3.30 -3.21
CA PHE A 321 18.89 3.73 -1.85
C PHE A 321 18.65 2.57 -0.89
N THR A 322 18.80 2.87 0.40
CA THR A 322 18.44 2.01 1.52
C THR A 322 17.52 2.75 2.46
N ILE A 323 16.50 2.08 3.00
CA ILE A 323 15.58 2.60 4.01
C ILE A 323 15.96 1.98 5.35
N ARG A 324 16.20 2.82 6.36
CA ARG A 324 16.42 2.41 7.75
C ARG A 324 16.24 3.61 8.66
N ASP A 325 15.82 3.38 9.91
CA ASP A 325 15.77 4.41 10.95
C ASP A 325 14.97 5.67 10.52
N ALA A 326 13.81 5.46 9.88
CA ALA A 326 12.96 6.50 9.30
C ALA A 326 13.65 7.42 8.25
N CYS A 327 14.72 6.92 7.61
CA CYS A 327 15.52 7.67 6.66
C CYS A 327 15.79 6.86 5.39
N ILE A 328 15.77 7.54 4.24
CA ILE A 328 16.23 7.02 2.95
C ILE A 328 17.65 7.53 2.73
N LYS A 329 18.62 6.62 2.72
CA LYS A 329 20.01 6.92 2.39
C LYS A 329 20.30 6.59 0.94
N PHE A 330 20.78 7.58 0.20
CA PHE A 330 21.19 7.45 -1.19
C PHE A 330 22.71 7.31 -1.25
N SER A 331 23.16 6.11 -1.61
CA SER A 331 24.59 5.80 -1.77
C SER A 331 25.18 6.44 -3.03
N GLU A 332 24.34 6.65 -4.03
CA GLU A 332 24.64 7.31 -5.28
C GLU A 332 23.33 7.75 -5.94
N VAL A 333 23.31 8.99 -6.42
CA VAL A 333 22.30 9.57 -7.31
C VAL A 333 23.06 10.16 -8.48
N VAL A 334 22.79 9.68 -9.69
CA VAL A 334 23.34 10.24 -10.93
C VAL A 334 22.20 10.87 -11.69
N ILE A 335 22.33 12.15 -12.05
CA ILE A 335 21.43 12.81 -13.00
C ILE A 335 22.31 13.29 -14.15
N ALA A 336 22.19 12.67 -15.31
CA ALA A 336 22.94 13.00 -16.51
C ALA A 336 22.05 13.83 -17.43
N GLY A 337 22.49 15.03 -17.81
CA GLY A 337 21.90 15.80 -18.89
C GLY A 337 22.92 16.07 -20.00
N ASP A 338 22.49 16.73 -21.07
CA ASP A 338 23.29 16.89 -22.30
C ASP A 338 24.64 17.61 -22.10
N ILE A 339 24.72 18.54 -21.14
CA ILE A 339 25.92 19.36 -20.91
C ILE A 339 26.66 18.96 -19.63
N PHE A 340 25.94 18.48 -18.62
CA PHE A 340 26.52 18.21 -17.31
C PHE A 340 25.80 17.06 -16.62
N SER A 341 26.52 16.43 -15.70
CA SER A 341 26.00 15.44 -14.77
C SER A 341 26.11 15.93 -13.33
N LEU A 342 25.12 15.54 -12.52
CA LEU A 342 25.15 15.65 -11.07
C LEU A 342 25.39 14.27 -10.47
N HIS A 343 26.31 14.20 -9.51
CA HIS A 343 26.58 13.03 -8.71
C HIS A 343 26.30 13.37 -7.24
N GLY A 344 25.20 12.88 -6.71
CA GLY A 344 24.72 13.14 -5.36
C GLY A 344 24.90 11.94 -4.43
N ARG A 345 25.15 12.22 -3.15
CA ARG A 345 25.05 11.25 -2.05
C ARG A 345 24.48 11.96 -0.83
N GLY A 346 23.59 11.31 -0.09
CA GLY A 346 22.91 11.98 1.01
C GLY A 346 21.77 11.19 1.60
N THR A 347 20.92 11.90 2.33
CA THR A 347 19.80 11.35 3.07
C THR A 347 18.54 12.18 2.88
N TYR A 348 17.40 11.50 2.89
CA TYR A 348 16.08 12.09 3.01
C TYR A 348 15.35 11.47 4.21
N SER A 349 15.02 12.28 5.20
CA SER A 349 14.27 11.86 6.38
C SER A 349 12.77 11.83 6.11
N PHE A 350 12.03 10.90 6.73
CA PHE A 350 10.56 10.88 6.67
C PHE A 350 9.90 12.11 7.31
N ASN A 351 10.67 12.93 8.04
CA ASN A 351 10.25 14.25 8.52
C ASN A 351 10.48 15.37 7.49
N ASP A 352 10.67 15.03 6.21
CA ASP A 352 10.87 15.92 5.07
C ASP A 352 12.19 16.73 5.07
N GLU A 353 13.25 16.19 5.68
CA GLU A 353 14.57 16.83 5.71
C GLU A 353 15.53 16.24 4.67
N LEU A 354 16.15 17.11 3.87
CA LEU A 354 17.19 16.80 2.89
C LEU A 354 18.58 17.13 3.46
N ASP A 355 19.55 16.24 3.24
CA ASP A 355 20.98 16.55 3.38
C ASP A 355 21.78 15.78 2.32
N PHE A 356 22.21 16.48 1.27
CA PHE A 356 22.93 15.91 0.14
C PHE A 356 24.21 16.68 -0.15
N SER A 357 25.28 15.94 -0.41
CA SER A 357 26.47 16.42 -1.10
C SER A 357 26.35 16.10 -2.58
N VAL A 358 26.45 17.12 -3.41
CA VAL A 358 26.23 17.03 -4.86
C VAL A 358 27.46 17.56 -5.59
N GLN A 359 28.04 16.72 -6.42
CA GLN A 359 29.17 17.06 -7.28
C GLN A 359 28.68 17.32 -8.70
N PHE A 360 29.08 18.45 -9.26
CA PHE A 360 28.77 18.83 -10.63
C PHE A 360 29.94 18.53 -11.55
N THR A 361 29.67 17.84 -12.67
CA THR A 361 30.66 17.51 -13.70
C THR A 361 30.18 17.97 -15.07
N ILE A 362 31.03 18.68 -15.82
CA ILE A 362 30.73 19.06 -17.21
C ILE A 362 31.07 17.89 -18.13
N MET A 363 30.14 17.48 -18.98
CA MET A 363 30.38 16.43 -19.96
C MET A 363 31.27 16.94 -21.10
N LYS A 364 32.29 16.17 -21.45
CA LYS A 364 33.26 16.51 -22.49
C LYS A 364 32.72 16.03 -23.85
N GLU A 365 31.83 16.78 -24.47
CA GLU A 365 31.43 16.50 -25.85
C GLU A 365 31.61 17.68 -26.80
N HIS A 366 31.78 17.37 -28.09
CA HIS A 366 32.19 18.25 -29.19
C HIS A 366 31.13 19.30 -29.60
N THR A 367 30.26 19.72 -28.70
CA THR A 367 29.33 20.82 -28.96
C THR A 367 30.10 22.15 -28.92
N PHE A 368 29.70 23.10 -29.77
CA PHE A 368 30.29 24.44 -29.81
C PHE A 368 30.22 25.14 -28.44
N PHE A 369 29.17 24.85 -27.68
CA PHE A 369 28.97 25.28 -26.29
C PHE A 369 29.95 24.61 -25.32
N GLY A 370 30.21 23.31 -25.46
CA GLY A 370 31.23 22.59 -24.68
C GLY A 370 32.64 23.17 -24.82
N LYS A 371 33.00 23.67 -26.01
CA LYS A 371 34.28 24.36 -26.26
C LYS A 371 34.37 25.73 -25.56
N ILE A 372 33.28 26.50 -25.53
CA ILE A 372 33.21 27.78 -24.80
C ILE A 372 33.27 27.53 -23.29
N MET A 373 32.58 26.50 -22.79
CA MET A 373 32.62 26.11 -21.38
C MET A 373 34.01 25.65 -20.93
N GLN A 374 34.75 24.93 -21.79
CA GLN A 374 36.15 24.58 -21.51
C GLN A 374 37.03 25.82 -21.29
N ILE A 375 36.77 26.93 -21.98
CA ILE A 375 37.58 28.16 -21.86
C ILE A 375 37.20 28.96 -20.60
N VAL A 376 35.90 29.09 -20.29
CA VAL A 376 35.42 29.87 -19.13
C VAL A 376 35.64 29.13 -17.80
N LEU A 377 35.52 27.80 -17.80
CA LEU A 377 35.58 26.97 -16.58
C LEU A 377 36.87 26.14 -16.47
N TYR A 378 37.86 26.31 -17.38
CA TYR A 378 39.16 25.63 -17.32
C TYR A 378 39.81 25.62 -15.92
N PRO A 379 39.80 26.74 -15.14
CA PRO A 379 40.43 26.79 -13.82
C PRO A 379 39.66 26.02 -12.73
N VAL A 380 38.42 25.58 -12.99
CA VAL A 380 37.45 25.04 -12.01
C VAL A 380 37.04 23.61 -12.33
N SER A 381 37.64 22.99 -13.35
CA SER A 381 37.32 21.62 -13.79
C SER A 381 37.49 20.54 -12.70
N LYS A 382 38.07 20.89 -11.55
CA LYS A 382 38.08 20.07 -10.33
C LYS A 382 36.90 20.43 -9.43
N PHE A 383 35.79 19.73 -9.64
CA PHE A 383 34.70 19.47 -8.70
C PHE A 383 34.07 20.71 -8.04
N LEU A 384 32.98 21.20 -8.63
CA LEU A 384 32.06 22.07 -7.91
C LEU A 384 31.21 21.18 -6.98
N GLU A 385 31.53 21.19 -5.69
CA GLU A 385 30.74 20.53 -4.66
C GLU A 385 29.71 21.51 -4.09
N PHE A 386 28.46 21.09 -4.11
CA PHE A 386 27.33 21.79 -3.53
C PHE A 386 26.73 20.96 -2.41
N ARG A 387 26.08 21.64 -1.47
CA ARG A 387 25.18 21.02 -0.51
C ARG A 387 23.74 21.40 -0.83
N LEU A 388 22.87 20.41 -0.81
CA LEU A 388 21.43 20.57 -0.87
C LEU A 388 20.85 20.16 0.48
N THR A 389 20.27 21.13 1.19
CA THR A 389 19.63 20.94 2.49
C THR A 389 18.21 21.51 2.50
N GLY A 390 17.50 21.44 3.63
CA GLY A 390 16.14 21.98 3.77
C GLY A 390 15.09 20.91 3.54
N THR A 391 14.00 21.25 2.86
CA THR A 391 12.90 20.31 2.58
C THR A 391 12.60 20.21 1.09
N LEU A 392 11.82 19.22 0.64
CA LEU A 392 11.43 19.12 -0.77
C LEU A 392 10.66 20.37 -1.25
N ALA A 393 9.87 20.98 -0.36
CA ALA A 393 9.10 22.17 -0.66
C ALA A 393 9.94 23.46 -0.61
N ASN A 394 11.00 23.51 0.21
CA ASN A 394 11.89 24.65 0.36
C ASN A 394 13.36 24.20 0.38
N PRO A 395 13.93 23.87 -0.80
CA PRO A 395 15.29 23.38 -0.93
C PRO A 395 16.31 24.52 -0.83
N HIS A 396 17.40 24.28 -0.10
CA HIS A 396 18.49 25.22 0.08
C HIS A 396 19.78 24.70 -0.53
N TRP A 397 20.25 25.38 -1.57
CA TRP A 397 21.54 25.10 -2.21
C TRP A 397 22.64 26.00 -1.65
N SER A 398 23.77 25.42 -1.27
CA SER A 398 24.95 26.16 -0.78
C SER A 398 26.25 25.51 -1.28
N GLY A 399 27.39 26.19 -1.09
CA GLY A 399 28.72 25.62 -1.42
C GLY A 399 29.47 26.29 -2.58
N PHE A 400 28.86 27.28 -3.25
CA PHE A 400 29.53 27.97 -4.34
C PHE A 400 30.58 29.00 -3.85
N LYS A 401 31.85 28.59 -3.72
CA LYS A 401 32.99 29.52 -3.60
C LYS A 401 33.73 29.60 -4.93
N LEU A 402 33.35 30.54 -5.80
CA LEU A 402 34.19 30.87 -6.96
C LEU A 402 35.50 31.50 -6.49
N PRO A 403 36.66 31.02 -6.98
CA PRO A 403 37.90 31.78 -6.89
C PRO A 403 37.69 33.19 -7.49
N ALA A 404 38.16 34.24 -6.81
CA ALA A 404 37.96 35.65 -7.19
C ALA A 404 38.44 36.01 -8.62
N ARG A 405 39.22 35.14 -9.26
CA ARG A 405 39.67 35.28 -10.66
C ARG A 405 38.55 34.99 -11.67
N ILE A 406 37.66 34.05 -11.39
CA ILE A 406 36.53 33.71 -12.29
C ILE A 406 35.45 34.78 -12.24
N TRP A 407 35.19 35.35 -11.04
CA TRP A 407 34.30 36.50 -10.89
C TRP A 407 34.70 37.70 -11.78
N ARG A 408 36.00 37.89 -12.00
CA ARG A 408 36.51 38.93 -12.92
C ARG A 408 36.33 38.55 -14.40
N ALA A 409 36.55 37.29 -14.76
CA ALA A 409 36.38 36.80 -16.13
C ALA A 409 34.91 36.82 -16.59
N VAL A 410 33.97 36.43 -15.71
CA VAL A 410 32.52 36.49 -16.01
C VAL A 410 32.07 37.93 -16.24
N ARG A 411 32.55 38.90 -15.45
CA ARG A 411 32.24 40.33 -15.66
C ARG A 411 32.84 40.92 -16.93
N SER A 412 33.96 40.39 -17.44
CA SER A 412 34.60 40.92 -18.65
C SER A 412 33.96 40.40 -19.95
N VAL A 413 33.25 39.27 -19.91
CA VAL A 413 32.56 38.70 -21.09
C VAL A 413 31.17 39.31 -21.31
N GLY A 414 30.60 39.98 -20.30
CA GLY A 414 29.32 40.69 -20.38
C GLY A 414 29.40 42.16 -20.80
N ARG A 415 30.51 42.61 -21.40
CA ARG A 415 30.67 43.97 -21.96
C ARG A 415 30.85 43.94 -23.46
#